data_AF-Q3KBU2-F1
#
_entry.id   AF-Q3KBU2-F1
#
_cell.length_a   1.000
_cell.length_b   1.000
_cell.length_c   1.000
_cell.angle_alpha   90.00
_cell.angle_beta   90.00
_cell.angle_gamma   90.00
#
_symmetry.space_group_name_H-M   'P 1'
#
loop_
_entity.id
_entity.type
_entity.pdbx_description
1 polymer ?
#
loop_
_entity_poly.entity_id
_entity_poly.type
_entity_poly.pdbx_seq_one_letter_code
_entity_poly.pdbx_strand_id
1 'polypeptide(L)'
;MCMDENYISIPPADGCPSLLTPWGNEFASMIERGVQCAQAWLDTPGEIPLWWALAQTRKTFPVGDCQDAFEAGFLLRIQQRLRGVPQ
;
A
#
# COMPACT_ATOMS: atom_id res chain seq x y z
N MET A 1 6.93 28.54 -5.23
CA MET A 1 7.34 27.52 -4.24
C MET A 1 6.26 27.52 -3.18
N CYS A 2 5.57 26.39 -2.97
CA CYS A 2 4.67 26.03 -1.85
C CYS A 2 3.64 24.99 -2.35
N MET A 3 3.99 23.69 -2.31
CA MET A 3 3.04 22.56 -2.30
C MET A 3 3.69 21.35 -1.60
N ASP A 4 4.24 21.58 -0.41
CA ASP A 4 4.50 20.52 0.56
C ASP A 4 3.49 20.77 1.66
N GLU A 5 2.43 19.96 1.81
CA GLU A 5 1.81 19.90 3.16
C GLU A 5 0.87 18.74 3.52
N ASN A 6 0.49 17.79 2.65
CA ASN A 6 -0.36 16.66 3.12
C ASN A 6 -0.19 15.35 2.32
N TYR A 7 0.99 15.08 1.78
CA TYR A 7 1.24 13.80 1.10
C TYR A 7 1.50 12.68 2.10
N ILE A 8 0.84 11.54 1.91
CA ILE A 8 1.00 10.38 2.78
C ILE A 8 2.29 9.64 2.43
N SER A 9 3.04 9.23 3.44
CA SER A 9 4.21 8.39 3.30
C SER A 9 3.95 6.98 3.81
N ILE A 10 4.27 5.97 2.99
CA ILE A 10 4.28 4.58 3.40
C ILE A 10 5.45 4.36 4.36
N PRO A 11 5.24 3.74 5.53
CA PRO A 11 6.31 3.46 6.48
C PRO A 11 7.40 2.56 5.85
N PRO A 12 8.67 2.72 6.24
CA PRO A 12 9.75 1.85 5.78
C PRO A 12 9.50 0.39 6.15
N ALA A 13 9.94 -0.54 5.30
CA ALA A 13 9.81 -1.98 5.50
C ALA A 13 10.90 -2.73 4.72
N ASP A 14 11.32 -3.90 5.21
CA ASP A 14 12.30 -4.77 4.55
C ASP A 14 13.63 -4.06 4.18
N GLY A 15 14.09 -3.12 5.02
CA GLY A 15 15.28 -2.31 4.74
C GLY A 15 15.10 -1.25 3.64
N CYS A 16 13.92 -1.15 3.03
CA CYS A 16 13.56 -0.07 2.12
C CYS A 16 13.10 1.18 2.89
N PRO A 17 13.49 2.38 2.42
CA PRO A 17 13.04 3.63 3.01
C PRO A 17 11.53 3.84 2.84
N SER A 18 11.01 4.85 3.51
CA SER A 18 9.64 5.30 3.35
C SER A 18 9.37 5.76 1.91
N LEU A 19 8.17 5.50 1.39
CA LEU A 19 7.78 5.87 0.03
C LEU A 19 6.69 6.93 0.07
N LEU A 20 6.95 8.09 -0.53
CA LEU A 20 5.97 9.17 -0.63
C LEU A 20 4.93 8.82 -1.70
N THR A 21 3.66 9.07 -1.38
CA THR A 21 2.55 8.91 -2.32
C THR A 21 2.05 10.27 -2.80
N PRO A 22 1.46 10.37 -4.00
CA PRO A 22 0.85 11.61 -4.46
C PRO A 22 -0.54 11.88 -3.85
N TRP A 23 -0.97 11.08 -2.87
CA TRP A 23 -2.29 11.13 -2.26
C TRP A 23 -2.34 12.09 -1.08
N GLY A 24 -3.44 12.84 -0.98
CA GLY A 24 -3.76 13.69 0.17
C GLY A 24 -4.23 12.89 1.39
N ASN A 25 -4.15 13.51 2.57
CA ASN A 25 -4.51 12.92 3.87
C ASN A 25 -5.94 12.36 3.94
N GLU A 26 -6.87 12.82 3.11
CA GLU A 26 -8.21 12.27 3.01
C GLU A 26 -8.24 10.79 2.61
N PHE A 27 -7.18 10.29 1.97
CA PHE A 27 -7.03 8.90 1.56
C PHE A 27 -6.11 8.07 2.49
N ALA A 28 -5.67 8.64 3.63
CA ALA A 28 -4.71 8.00 4.52
C ALA A 28 -5.19 6.64 5.04
N SER A 29 -6.48 6.53 5.38
CA SER A 29 -7.06 5.27 5.87
C SER A 29 -7.12 4.20 4.79
N MET A 30 -7.36 4.57 3.52
CA MET A 30 -7.35 3.65 2.38
C MET A 30 -5.93 3.12 2.13
N ILE A 31 -4.94 4.02 2.12
CA ILE A 31 -3.53 3.68 1.96
C ILE A 31 -3.05 2.78 3.10
N GLU A 32 -3.32 3.16 4.35
CA GLU A 32 -2.97 2.35 5.52
C GLU A 32 -3.58 0.96 5.42
N ARG A 33 -4.85 0.87 5.03
CA ARG A 33 -5.52 -0.41 4.84
C ARG A 33 -4.87 -1.25 3.73
N GLY A 34 -4.41 -0.61 2.65
CA GLY A 34 -3.62 -1.25 1.59
C GLY A 34 -2.34 -1.86 2.14
N VAL A 35 -1.57 -1.08 2.90
CA VAL A 35 -0.32 -1.53 3.54
C VAL A 35 -0.57 -2.70 4.48
N GLN A 36 -1.57 -2.61 5.35
CA GLN A 36 -1.94 -3.67 6.28
C GLN A 36 -2.34 -4.95 5.56
N CYS A 37 -3.11 -4.84 4.47
CA CYS A 37 -3.54 -5.99 3.68
C CYS A 37 -2.37 -6.68 2.97
N ALA A 38 -1.44 -5.90 2.39
CA ALA A 38 -0.22 -6.43 1.79
C ALA A 38 0.69 -7.08 2.84
N GLN A 39 0.84 -6.47 4.01
CA GLN A 39 1.65 -7.01 5.10
C GLN A 39 1.07 -8.34 5.60
N ALA A 40 -0.23 -8.42 5.84
CA ALA A 40 -0.89 -9.66 6.26
C ALA A 40 -0.66 -10.79 5.24
N TRP A 41 -0.72 -10.49 3.93
CA TRP A 41 -0.42 -11.47 2.89
C TRP A 41 1.07 -11.91 2.90
N LEU A 42 1.99 -10.97 3.14
CA LEU A 42 3.42 -11.27 3.27
C LEU A 42 3.72 -12.14 4.50
N ASP A 43 2.97 -11.96 5.59
CA ASP A 43 3.12 -12.72 6.83
C ASP A 43 2.52 -14.13 6.74
N THR A 44 1.60 -14.39 5.79
CA THR A 44 0.97 -15.72 5.56
C THR A 44 1.26 -16.30 4.16
N PRO A 45 2.53 -16.58 3.82
CA PRO A 45 2.90 -17.04 2.49
C PRO A 45 2.23 -18.38 2.13
N GLY A 46 1.52 -18.40 1.00
CA GLY A 46 0.93 -19.61 0.42
C GLY A 46 -0.54 -19.86 0.74
N GLU A 47 -1.19 -19.05 1.58
CA GLU A 47 -2.63 -19.23 1.88
C GLU A 47 -3.53 -18.84 0.71
N ILE A 48 -3.26 -17.69 0.08
CA ILE A 48 -4.04 -17.19 -1.06
C ILE A 48 -3.14 -16.53 -2.10
N PRO A 49 -3.51 -16.55 -3.40
CA PRO A 49 -2.80 -15.81 -4.43
C PRO A 49 -2.81 -14.29 -4.16
N LEU A 50 -1.70 -13.60 -4.47
CA LEU A 50 -1.53 -12.15 -4.27
C LEU A 50 -2.68 -11.33 -4.88
N TRP A 51 -3.07 -11.65 -6.12
CA TRP A 51 -4.13 -10.92 -6.82
C TRP A 51 -5.48 -11.05 -6.11
N TRP A 52 -5.74 -12.20 -5.44
CA TRP A 52 -6.98 -12.45 -4.72
C TRP A 52 -7.04 -11.61 -3.45
N ALA A 53 -5.94 -11.56 -2.69
CA ALA A 53 -5.80 -10.71 -1.50
C ALA A 53 -6.08 -9.24 -1.81
N LEU A 54 -5.55 -8.74 -2.94
CA LEU A 54 -5.82 -7.38 -3.40
C LEU A 54 -7.30 -7.19 -3.79
N ALA A 55 -7.81 -8.05 -4.67
CA ALA A 55 -9.13 -7.88 -5.28
C ALA A 55 -10.28 -7.97 -4.27
N GLN A 56 -10.18 -8.83 -3.25
CA GLN A 56 -11.24 -8.99 -2.26
C GLN A 56 -11.41 -7.72 -1.41
N THR A 57 -10.31 -7.10 -0.98
CA THR A 57 -10.35 -5.92 -0.13
C THR A 57 -10.61 -4.65 -0.95
N ARG A 58 -10.12 -4.57 -2.19
CA ARG A 58 -10.45 -3.44 -3.07
C ARG A 58 -11.96 -3.28 -3.28
N LYS A 59 -12.69 -4.39 -3.43
CA LYS A 59 -14.15 -4.37 -3.64
C LYS A 59 -14.94 -3.76 -2.48
N THR A 60 -14.35 -3.60 -1.30
CA THR A 60 -15.02 -2.99 -0.15
C THR A 60 -14.97 -1.46 -0.16
N PHE A 61 -14.19 -0.85 -1.08
CA PHE A 61 -14.08 0.60 -1.22
C PHE A 61 -14.97 1.16 -2.33
N PRO A 62 -15.45 2.40 -2.19
CA PRO A 62 -16.11 3.12 -3.27
C PRO A 62 -15.24 3.15 -4.53
N VAL A 63 -15.86 2.97 -5.69
CA VAL A 63 -15.16 3.02 -6.99
C VAL A 63 -14.57 4.42 -7.22
N GLY A 64 -13.36 4.47 -7.79
CA GLY A 64 -12.59 5.69 -8.03
C GLY A 64 -11.40 5.82 -7.08
N ASP A 65 -11.09 7.05 -6.70
CA ASP A 65 -9.89 7.40 -5.93
C ASP A 65 -9.68 6.59 -4.64
N CYS A 66 -10.75 6.18 -3.96
CA CYS A 66 -10.65 5.33 -2.76
C CYS A 66 -10.03 3.96 -3.07
N GLN A 67 -10.35 3.36 -4.23
CA GLN A 67 -9.75 2.10 -4.66
C GLN A 67 -8.29 2.32 -5.06
N ASP A 68 -8.00 3.36 -5.83
CA ASP A 68 -6.65 3.65 -6.32
C ASP A 68 -5.69 3.97 -5.16
N ALA A 69 -6.16 4.69 -4.13
CA ALA A 69 -5.39 4.95 -2.92
C ALA A 69 -5.10 3.67 -2.11
N PHE A 70 -6.09 2.79 -1.98
CA PHE A 70 -5.89 1.47 -1.38
C PHE A 70 -4.87 0.63 -2.16
N GLU A 71 -5.00 0.57 -3.49
CA GLU A 71 -4.08 -0.15 -4.36
C GLU A 71 -2.65 0.41 -4.25
N ALA A 72 -2.50 1.73 -4.18
CA ALA A 72 -1.20 2.37 -3.98
C ALA A 72 -0.54 1.91 -2.68
N GLY A 73 -1.26 1.92 -1.55
CA GLY A 73 -0.73 1.42 -0.28
C GLY A 73 -0.32 -0.05 -0.34
N PHE A 74 -1.15 -0.88 -0.95
CA PHE A 74 -0.90 -2.31 -1.11
C PHE A 74 0.35 -2.59 -1.97
N LEU A 75 0.40 -2.03 -3.17
CA LEU A 75 1.48 -2.29 -4.13
C LEU A 75 2.81 -1.70 -3.68
N LEU A 76 2.81 -0.55 -3.01
CA LEU A 76 4.04 0.05 -2.47
C LEU A 76 4.66 -0.81 -1.37
N ARG A 77 3.85 -1.46 -0.52
CA ARG A 77 4.35 -2.41 0.48
C ARG A 77 4.95 -3.66 -0.18
N ILE A 78 4.31 -4.22 -1.21
CA ILE A 78 4.89 -5.32 -1.99
C ILE A 78 6.20 -4.89 -2.67
N GLN A 79 6.25 -3.67 -3.21
CA GLN A 79 7.45 -3.12 -3.83
C GLN A 79 8.62 -3.00 -2.81
N GLN A 80 8.34 -2.58 -1.57
CA GLN A 80 9.35 -2.56 -0.50
C GLN A 80 9.91 -3.96 -0.26
N ARG A 81 9.05 -4.98 -0.14
CA ARG A 81 9.48 -6.36 0.02
C ARG A 81 10.37 -6.83 -1.14
N LEU A 82 9.96 -6.58 -2.38
CA LEU A 82 10.69 -7.01 -3.58
C LEU A 82 12.07 -6.34 -3.70
N ARG A 83 12.21 -5.10 -3.24
CA ARG A 83 13.50 -4.37 -3.22
C ARG A 83 14.39 -4.73 -2.03
N GLY A 84 13.79 -5.15 -0.92
CA GLY A 84 14.48 -5.52 0.32
C GLY A 84 15.07 -6.92 0.32
N VAL A 85 14.64 -7.81 -0.58
CA VAL A 85 15.24 -9.13 -0.75
C VAL A 85 16.58 -8.99 -1.48
N PRO A 86 17.71 -9.36 -0.84
CA PRO A 86 19.00 -9.43 -1.54
C PRO A 86 18.89 -10.40 -2.73
N GLN A 87 19.38 -9.99 -3.90
CA GLN A 87 19.48 -10.85 -5.08
C GLN A 87 20.53 -11.95 -4.89
#